data_AF-A0A9D1HIQ6-F1
#
_entry.id   AF-A0A9D1HIQ6-F1
#
_cell.length_a   1.000
_cell.length_b   1.000
_cell.length_c   1.000
_cell.angle_alpha   90.00
_cell.angle_beta   90.00
_cell.angle_gamma   90.00
#
_symmetry.space_group_name_H-M   'P 1'
#
loop_
_entity.id
_entity.type
_entity.pdbx_description
1 polymer ?
#
loop_
_entity_poly.entity_id
_entity_poly.type
_entity_poly.pdbx_seq_one_letter_code
_entity_poly.pdbx_strand_id
1 'polypeptide(L)'
;MYKTKYVALIPAYEPGESLLELLPKLRAAGFECVVVDDGSGSAYRDIFDRAREYATVLSYEPNLGKGHALKYGLAYIAANFQDEFVIATLDSDGQHRALDALHCCRRVEENPEALVLGSRVQSAASPLRSRFGNYMTQKLFWTTTGRAVRDTQTGLRAFSSRLLPWLLDIAGERYEYEMNVLLAAARAKMPLIEVDIATIYINGNAGSHFAVIRDSWRVYKELLKFSSVSLASFCLDYTLYALFTWLGEMWHLALALAAANIMARFLSCTFNFVMNRVFVFHDKGSFWRAAGQYYLLAGIILAGNTLLLSLLVDVLLMNHYLAKLLTEISFFTTSWLVQKKIIFTKPQTAEYETKLV
;
A
#
# COMPACT_ATOMS: atom_id res chain seq x y z
N MET A 1 -33.95 -16.35 23.86
CA MET A 1 -32.92 -16.17 22.82
C MET A 1 -32.29 -14.81 23.04
N TYR A 2 -31.02 -14.76 23.40
CA TYR A 2 -30.30 -13.47 23.44
C TYR A 2 -30.14 -12.98 22.00
N LYS A 3 -30.51 -11.72 21.75
CA LYS A 3 -30.33 -11.08 20.45
C LYS A 3 -28.83 -10.84 20.28
N THR A 4 -28.22 -11.40 19.24
CA THR A 4 -26.81 -11.13 18.90
C THR A 4 -26.62 -9.62 18.78
N LYS A 5 -25.59 -9.09 19.46
CA LYS A 5 -25.24 -7.67 19.36
C LYS A 5 -24.43 -7.44 18.08
N TYR A 6 -24.66 -6.30 17.43
CA TYR A 6 -23.89 -5.88 16.27
C TYR A 6 -23.09 -4.62 16.59
N VAL A 7 -21.82 -4.63 16.23
CA VAL A 7 -20.89 -3.51 16.44
C VAL A 7 -20.45 -2.98 15.07
N ALA A 8 -20.62 -1.68 14.83
CA ALA A 8 -20.12 -1.03 13.63
C ALA A 8 -18.79 -0.33 13.96
N LEU A 9 -17.70 -0.74 13.33
CA LEU A 9 -16.39 -0.11 13.45
C LEU A 9 -16.10 0.75 12.22
N ILE A 10 -15.88 2.05 12.43
CA ILE A 10 -15.74 3.04 11.36
C ILE A 10 -14.42 3.81 11.53
N PRO A 11 -13.34 3.43 10.82
CA PRO A 11 -12.15 4.26 10.76
C PRO A 11 -12.42 5.51 9.91
N ALA A 12 -12.01 6.68 10.40
CA ALA A 12 -12.25 7.96 9.76
C ALA A 12 -10.98 8.84 9.78
N TYR A 13 -10.63 9.39 8.62
CA TYR A 13 -9.61 10.42 8.49
C TYR A 13 -10.17 11.55 7.64
N GLU A 14 -10.16 12.77 8.18
CA GLU A 14 -10.73 13.96 7.55
C GLU A 14 -12.19 13.74 7.03
N PRO A 15 -13.12 13.16 7.83
CA PRO A 15 -14.46 12.81 7.34
C PRO A 15 -15.32 14.05 7.05
N GLY A 16 -16.36 13.88 6.22
CA GLY A 16 -17.40 14.87 5.99
C GLY A 16 -18.73 14.54 6.71
N GLU A 17 -19.78 15.29 6.38
CA GLU A 17 -21.15 15.08 6.91
C GLU A 17 -21.72 13.69 6.64
N SER A 18 -21.20 12.96 5.63
CA SER A 18 -21.58 11.58 5.33
C SER A 18 -21.50 10.64 6.53
N LEU A 19 -20.50 10.86 7.42
CA LEU A 19 -20.37 10.10 8.66
C LEU A 19 -21.58 10.35 9.58
N LEU A 20 -21.98 11.60 9.73
CA LEU A 20 -23.08 12.02 10.59
C LEU A 20 -24.45 11.61 10.05
N GLU A 21 -24.58 11.41 8.74
CA GLU A 21 -25.77 10.81 8.14
C GLU A 21 -25.84 9.29 8.30
N LEU A 22 -24.69 8.61 8.40
CA LEU A 22 -24.59 7.15 8.50
C LEU A 22 -24.86 6.66 9.93
N LEU A 23 -24.29 7.32 10.93
CA LEU A 23 -24.34 6.87 12.33
C LEU A 23 -25.78 6.72 12.88
N PRO A 24 -26.72 7.67 12.67
CA PRO A 24 -28.09 7.50 13.13
C PRO A 24 -28.79 6.30 12.47
N LYS A 25 -28.51 6.04 11.19
CA LYS A 25 -29.07 4.91 10.45
C LYS A 25 -28.55 3.57 10.98
N LEU A 26 -27.26 3.50 11.34
CA LEU A 26 -26.68 2.32 11.97
C LEU A 26 -27.26 2.08 13.38
N ARG A 27 -27.42 3.13 14.18
CA ARG A 27 -28.07 3.04 15.50
C ARG A 27 -29.51 2.55 15.39
N ALA A 28 -30.29 3.09 14.45
CA ALA A 28 -31.65 2.64 14.17
C ALA A 28 -31.71 1.18 13.69
N ALA A 29 -30.69 0.71 12.99
CA ALA A 29 -30.54 -0.69 12.58
C ALA A 29 -30.08 -1.62 13.73
N GLY A 30 -29.81 -1.08 14.92
CA GLY A 30 -29.45 -1.85 16.12
C GLY A 30 -27.96 -2.03 16.35
N PHE A 31 -27.11 -1.23 15.70
CA PHE A 31 -25.65 -1.29 15.91
C PHE A 31 -25.21 -0.43 17.11
N GLU A 32 -24.26 -0.95 17.87
CA GLU A 32 -23.38 -0.15 18.70
C GLU A 32 -22.23 0.37 17.83
N CYS A 33 -22.07 1.70 17.73
CA CYS A 33 -21.11 2.29 16.80
C CYS A 33 -19.82 2.70 17.53
N VAL A 34 -18.68 2.33 16.94
CA VAL A 34 -17.33 2.74 17.34
C VAL A 34 -16.69 3.44 16.15
N VAL A 35 -16.39 4.73 16.31
CA VAL A 35 -15.67 5.54 15.32
C VAL A 35 -14.24 5.75 15.81
N VAL A 36 -13.28 5.63 14.91
CA VAL A 36 -11.86 5.89 15.20
C VAL A 36 -11.38 7.05 14.33
N ASP A 37 -11.09 8.19 14.95
CA ASP A 37 -10.40 9.32 14.33
C ASP A 37 -8.91 9.00 14.20
N ASP A 38 -8.45 8.78 12.97
CA ASP A 38 -7.06 8.52 12.60
C ASP A 38 -6.26 9.84 12.49
N GLY A 39 -6.35 10.68 13.52
CA GLY A 39 -5.59 11.94 13.64
C GLY A 39 -5.95 13.00 12.61
N SER A 40 -7.25 13.26 12.41
CA SER A 40 -7.76 14.28 11.45
C SER A 40 -7.41 15.72 11.85
N GLY A 41 -7.09 15.96 13.12
CA GLY A 41 -6.69 17.27 13.65
C GLY A 41 -7.87 18.20 13.96
N SER A 42 -7.53 19.39 14.47
CA SER A 42 -8.50 20.31 15.10
C SER A 42 -9.62 20.80 14.16
N ALA A 43 -9.39 20.83 12.85
CA ALA A 43 -10.38 21.26 11.87
C ALA A 43 -11.62 20.34 11.79
N TYR A 44 -11.48 19.07 12.19
CA TYR A 44 -12.54 18.06 12.11
C TYR A 44 -13.21 17.77 13.45
N ARG A 45 -12.82 18.49 14.51
CA ARG A 45 -13.29 18.25 15.88
C ARG A 45 -14.81 18.34 16.02
N ASP A 46 -15.45 19.30 15.34
CA ASP A 46 -16.91 19.45 15.36
C ASP A 46 -17.64 18.19 14.86
N ILE A 47 -17.13 17.58 13.78
CA ILE A 47 -17.72 16.35 13.21
C ILE A 47 -17.62 15.22 14.23
N PHE A 48 -16.47 15.06 14.88
CA PHE A 48 -16.30 14.02 15.91
C PHE A 48 -17.08 14.32 17.20
N ASP A 49 -17.23 15.58 17.60
CA ASP A 49 -18.06 15.99 18.74
C ASP A 49 -19.53 15.63 18.48
N ARG A 50 -20.06 15.92 17.29
CA ARG A 50 -21.41 15.51 16.87
C ARG A 50 -21.54 13.99 16.73
N ALA A 51 -20.52 13.30 16.24
CA ALA A 51 -20.53 11.84 16.12
C ALA A 51 -20.69 11.12 17.48
N ARG A 52 -20.25 11.74 18.58
CA ARG A 52 -20.39 11.18 19.94
C ARG A 52 -21.83 11.00 20.41
N GLU A 53 -22.79 11.68 19.78
CA GLU A 53 -24.22 11.47 20.06
C GLU A 53 -24.69 10.06 19.63
N TYR A 54 -24.01 9.47 18.64
CA TYR A 54 -24.42 8.21 18.02
C TYR A 54 -23.40 7.08 18.18
N ALA A 55 -22.15 7.40 18.53
CA ALA A 55 -21.05 6.44 18.57
C ALA A 55 -20.08 6.71 19.72
N THR A 56 -19.36 5.67 20.15
CA THR A 56 -18.12 5.86 20.90
C THR A 56 -17.07 6.36 19.92
N VAL A 57 -16.47 7.53 20.18
CA VAL A 57 -15.40 8.09 19.35
C VAL A 57 -14.07 7.94 20.05
N LEU A 58 -13.15 7.21 19.41
CA LEU A 58 -11.77 7.07 19.81
C LEU A 58 -10.91 7.97 18.92
N SER A 59 -9.82 8.53 19.46
CA SER A 59 -8.97 9.46 18.72
C SER A 59 -7.52 9.38 19.19
N TYR A 60 -6.59 9.52 18.27
CA TYR A 60 -5.16 9.66 18.54
C TYR A 60 -4.53 10.60 17.52
N GLU A 61 -3.36 11.13 17.84
CA GLU A 61 -2.55 11.92 16.92
C GLU A 61 -1.08 11.48 17.00
N PRO A 62 -0.32 11.50 15.88
CA PRO A 62 -0.73 11.92 14.52
C PRO A 62 -1.48 10.80 13.73
N ASN A 63 -1.83 11.07 12.47
CA ASN A 63 -2.36 10.04 11.54
C ASN A 63 -1.38 8.85 11.37
N LEU A 64 -1.87 7.63 11.62
CA LEU A 64 -1.07 6.40 11.55
C LEU A 64 -1.51 5.48 10.40
N GLY A 65 -2.75 5.63 9.93
CA GLY A 65 -3.29 4.95 8.76
C GLY A 65 -4.51 4.09 9.07
N LYS A 66 -5.27 3.75 8.02
CA LYS A 66 -6.53 2.99 8.13
C LYS A 66 -6.36 1.65 8.86
N GLY A 67 -5.25 0.93 8.62
CA GLY A 67 -4.97 -0.35 9.27
C GLY A 67 -4.81 -0.18 10.78
N HIS A 68 -4.05 0.82 11.22
CA HIS A 68 -3.87 1.17 12.62
C HIS A 68 -5.21 1.56 13.24
N ALA A 69 -6.00 2.40 12.58
CA ALA A 69 -7.33 2.80 13.07
C ALA A 69 -8.27 1.59 13.26
N LEU A 70 -8.26 0.65 12.31
CA LEU A 70 -9.00 -0.61 12.43
C LEU A 70 -8.51 -1.42 13.62
N LYS A 71 -7.20 -1.67 13.74
CA LYS A 71 -6.64 -2.46 14.86
C LYS A 71 -6.88 -1.80 16.22
N TYR A 72 -6.76 -0.48 16.29
CA TYR A 72 -7.04 0.31 17.50
C TYR A 72 -8.52 0.18 17.93
N GLY A 73 -9.44 0.30 16.97
CA GLY A 73 -10.86 0.08 17.22
C GLY A 73 -11.20 -1.36 17.58
N LEU A 74 -10.60 -2.35 16.91
CA LEU A 74 -10.77 -3.77 17.24
C LEU A 74 -10.24 -4.11 18.63
N ALA A 75 -9.12 -3.53 19.05
CA ALA A 75 -8.56 -3.71 20.39
C ALA A 75 -9.48 -3.10 21.45
N TYR A 76 -10.02 -1.90 21.20
CA TYR A 76 -11.03 -1.29 22.07
C TYR A 76 -12.28 -2.18 22.17
N ILE A 77 -12.79 -2.68 21.03
CA ILE A 77 -13.97 -3.55 21.00
C ILE A 77 -13.71 -4.83 21.80
N ALA A 78 -12.56 -5.47 21.60
CA ALA A 78 -12.17 -6.68 22.32
C ALA A 78 -12.10 -6.48 23.84
N ALA A 79 -11.71 -5.28 24.29
CA ALA A 79 -11.58 -4.97 25.71
C ALA A 79 -12.91 -4.57 26.38
N ASN A 80 -13.85 -3.98 25.64
CA ASN A 80 -15.04 -3.34 26.23
C ASN A 80 -16.35 -4.09 25.97
N PHE A 81 -16.42 -4.90 24.91
CA PHE A 81 -17.63 -5.65 24.60
C PHE A 81 -17.52 -7.07 25.16
N GLN A 82 -18.51 -7.44 25.96
CA GLN A 82 -18.67 -8.77 26.53
C GLN A 82 -19.69 -9.58 25.71
N ASP A 83 -19.71 -10.89 25.91
CA ASP A 83 -20.51 -11.87 25.17
C ASP A 83 -20.09 -12.06 23.69
N GLU A 84 -20.76 -12.97 22.99
CA GLU A 84 -20.57 -13.16 21.56
C GLU A 84 -21.35 -12.10 20.76
N PHE A 85 -20.67 -11.46 19.80
CA PHE A 85 -21.24 -10.40 18.96
C PHE A 85 -20.63 -10.43 17.56
N VAL A 86 -21.25 -9.71 16.62
CA VAL A 86 -20.76 -9.59 15.25
C VAL A 86 -20.29 -8.17 15.01
N ILE A 87 -19.15 -8.03 14.34
CA ILE A 87 -18.56 -6.74 13.99
C ILE A 87 -18.73 -6.54 12.50
N ALA A 88 -19.13 -5.34 12.08
CA ALA A 88 -19.05 -4.87 10.71
C ALA A 88 -18.09 -3.66 10.63
N THR A 89 -17.10 -3.71 9.76
CA THR A 89 -16.30 -2.53 9.41
C THR A 89 -17.01 -1.75 8.30
N LEU A 90 -16.99 -0.42 8.34
CA LEU A 90 -17.52 0.42 7.28
C LEU A 90 -16.61 1.62 7.03
N ASP A 91 -16.49 2.03 5.77
CA ASP A 91 -15.83 3.30 5.42
C ASP A 91 -16.70 4.51 5.84
N SER A 92 -16.05 5.62 6.23
CA SER A 92 -16.69 6.85 6.68
C SER A 92 -17.21 7.76 5.55
N ASP A 93 -17.05 7.35 4.29
CA ASP A 93 -17.32 8.16 3.10
C ASP A 93 -18.78 8.10 2.60
N GLY A 94 -19.64 7.36 3.30
CA GLY A 94 -21.07 7.24 2.99
C GLY A 94 -21.40 6.27 1.86
N GLN A 95 -20.43 5.50 1.34
CA GLN A 95 -20.69 4.52 0.28
C GLN A 95 -21.48 3.29 0.76
N HIS A 96 -21.52 3.03 2.07
CA HIS A 96 -22.16 1.85 2.65
C HIS A 96 -23.52 2.18 3.27
N ARG A 97 -24.49 1.28 3.10
CA ARG A 97 -25.81 1.37 3.74
C ARG A 97 -25.82 0.58 5.04
N ALA A 98 -26.51 1.08 6.05
CA ALA A 98 -26.77 0.34 7.29
C ALA A 98 -27.46 -1.02 7.04
N LEU A 99 -28.35 -1.10 6.04
CA LEU A 99 -29.00 -2.35 5.64
C LEU A 99 -28.02 -3.38 5.05
N ASP A 100 -27.04 -2.93 4.27
CA ASP A 100 -26.04 -3.81 3.67
C ASP A 100 -25.13 -4.40 4.76
N ALA A 101 -24.73 -3.56 5.75
CA ALA A 101 -24.02 -4.03 6.92
C ALA A 101 -24.84 -5.02 7.75
N LEU A 102 -26.14 -4.76 7.94
CA LEU A 102 -27.04 -5.68 8.64
C LEU A 102 -27.15 -7.04 7.92
N HIS A 103 -27.22 -7.06 6.60
CA HIS A 103 -27.23 -8.31 5.82
C HIS A 103 -25.91 -9.08 5.96
N CYS A 104 -24.76 -8.37 5.95
CA CYS A 104 -23.47 -8.99 6.19
C CYS A 104 -23.40 -9.61 7.59
N CYS A 105 -23.86 -8.89 8.63
CA CYS A 105 -23.87 -9.41 10.00
C CYS A 105 -24.74 -10.66 10.15
N ARG A 106 -25.94 -10.69 9.55
CA ARG A 106 -26.79 -11.90 9.56
C ARG A 106 -26.13 -13.10 8.91
N ARG A 107 -25.36 -12.90 7.83
CA ARG A 107 -24.61 -13.98 7.19
C ARG A 107 -23.50 -14.54 8.09
N VAL A 108 -22.91 -13.70 8.95
CA VAL A 108 -21.94 -14.15 9.96
C VAL A 108 -22.62 -15.01 11.02
N GLU A 109 -23.85 -14.70 11.45
CA GLU A 109 -24.57 -15.54 12.41
C GLU A 109 -24.78 -16.97 11.89
N GLU A 110 -25.06 -17.10 10.60
CA GLU A 110 -25.16 -18.39 9.91
C GLU A 110 -23.80 -19.07 9.73
N ASN A 111 -22.70 -18.31 9.74
CA ASN A 111 -21.34 -18.78 9.46
C ASN A 111 -20.30 -18.08 10.37
N PRO A 112 -20.23 -18.39 11.69
CA PRO A 112 -19.41 -17.62 12.63
C PRO A 112 -17.90 -17.66 12.36
N GLU A 113 -17.44 -18.70 11.67
CA GLU A 113 -16.04 -18.91 11.29
C GLU A 113 -15.68 -18.28 9.93
N ALA A 114 -16.62 -17.60 9.27
CA ALA A 114 -16.42 -16.98 7.97
C ALA A 114 -16.06 -15.49 8.07
N LEU A 115 -15.26 -15.02 7.11
CA LEU A 115 -15.14 -13.59 6.82
C LEU A 115 -16.14 -13.24 5.73
N VAL A 116 -17.13 -12.41 6.07
CA VAL A 116 -18.16 -11.95 5.15
C VAL A 116 -17.74 -10.63 4.51
N LEU A 117 -17.80 -10.56 3.19
CA LEU A 117 -17.38 -9.40 2.38
C LEU A 117 -18.61 -8.80 1.68
N GLY A 118 -18.86 -7.52 1.91
CA GLY A 118 -19.85 -6.76 1.15
C GLY A 118 -19.29 -6.45 -0.24
N SER A 119 -19.69 -7.19 -1.27
CA SER A 119 -19.19 -7.03 -2.62
C SER A 119 -20.10 -6.11 -3.43
N ARG A 120 -19.56 -5.01 -3.94
CA ARG A 120 -20.31 -4.12 -4.84
C ARG A 120 -20.57 -4.83 -6.16
N VAL A 121 -21.82 -4.80 -6.62
CA VAL A 121 -22.14 -5.23 -7.99
C VAL A 121 -21.58 -4.18 -8.94
N GLN A 122 -20.49 -4.51 -9.65
CA GLN A 122 -19.91 -3.60 -10.65
C GLN A 122 -20.93 -3.33 -11.77
N SER A 123 -21.56 -2.17 -11.73
CA SER A 123 -22.41 -1.66 -12.81
C SER A 123 -21.55 -0.95 -13.87
N ALA A 124 -22.08 -0.82 -15.09
CA ALA A 124 -21.45 -0.06 -16.17
C ALA A 124 -21.17 1.42 -15.79
N ALA A 125 -21.80 1.93 -14.73
CA ALA A 125 -21.58 3.26 -14.17
C ALA A 125 -20.30 3.42 -13.31
N SER A 126 -19.56 2.34 -13.01
CA SER A 126 -18.31 2.45 -12.23
C SER A 126 -17.19 3.11 -13.04
N PRO A 127 -16.42 4.06 -12.46
CA PRO A 127 -15.27 4.66 -13.14
C PRO A 127 -14.29 3.59 -13.66
N LEU A 128 -13.97 3.63 -14.96
CA LEU A 128 -13.14 2.62 -15.64
C LEU A 128 -11.81 2.32 -14.92
N ARG A 129 -11.20 3.34 -14.28
CA ARG A 129 -9.94 3.20 -13.54
C ARG A 129 -10.08 2.42 -12.23
N SER A 130 -11.18 2.61 -11.50
CA SER A 130 -11.47 1.84 -10.28
C SER A 130 -11.76 0.37 -10.61
N ARG A 131 -12.44 0.12 -11.74
CA ARG A 131 -12.67 -1.24 -12.24
C ARG A 131 -11.36 -1.94 -12.61
N PHE A 132 -10.44 -1.22 -13.28
CA PHE A 132 -9.14 -1.78 -13.63
C PHE A 132 -8.29 -2.09 -12.38
N GLY A 133 -8.24 -1.17 -11.41
CA GLY A 133 -7.52 -1.40 -10.15
C GLY A 133 -8.03 -2.63 -9.39
N ASN A 134 -9.35 -2.75 -9.18
CA ASN A 134 -9.92 -3.92 -8.52
C ASN A 134 -9.78 -5.21 -9.35
N TYR A 135 -9.84 -5.14 -10.68
CA TYR A 135 -9.58 -6.29 -11.55
C TYR A 135 -8.16 -6.82 -11.39
N MET A 136 -7.16 -5.92 -11.36
CA MET A 136 -5.77 -6.28 -11.16
C MET A 136 -5.54 -6.93 -9.79
N THR A 137 -6.10 -6.36 -8.72
CA THR A 137 -5.96 -6.94 -7.37
C THR A 137 -6.71 -8.26 -7.24
N GLN A 138 -7.89 -8.40 -7.85
CA GLN A 138 -8.62 -9.68 -7.92
C GLN A 138 -7.79 -10.76 -8.61
N LYS A 139 -7.21 -10.48 -9.79
CA LYS A 139 -6.37 -11.43 -10.52
C LYS A 139 -5.16 -11.85 -9.71
N LEU A 140 -4.46 -10.88 -9.11
CA LEU A 140 -3.30 -11.16 -8.24
C LEU A 140 -3.70 -12.04 -7.05
N PHE A 141 -4.81 -11.72 -6.39
CA PHE A 141 -5.31 -12.51 -5.26
C PHE A 141 -5.63 -13.95 -5.67
N TRP A 142 -6.35 -14.13 -6.77
CA TRP A 142 -6.70 -15.46 -7.28
C TRP A 142 -5.47 -16.27 -7.68
N THR A 143 -4.52 -15.69 -8.42
CA THR A 143 -3.28 -16.39 -8.81
C THR A 143 -2.42 -16.80 -7.61
N THR A 144 -2.47 -16.03 -6.51
CA THR A 144 -1.65 -16.29 -5.32
C THR A 144 -2.32 -17.28 -4.37
N THR A 145 -3.64 -17.27 -4.26
CA THR A 145 -4.39 -18.01 -3.22
C THR A 145 -5.24 -19.15 -3.77
N GLY A 146 -5.48 -19.19 -5.07
CA GLY A 146 -6.44 -20.09 -5.71
C GLY A 146 -7.91 -19.78 -5.40
N ARG A 147 -8.21 -18.71 -4.65
CA ARG A 147 -9.57 -18.33 -4.23
C ARG A 147 -10.07 -17.12 -5.01
N ALA A 148 -11.33 -17.14 -5.41
CA ALA A 148 -11.98 -16.04 -6.11
C ALA A 148 -12.67 -15.11 -5.10
N VAL A 149 -12.42 -13.81 -5.24
CA VAL A 149 -13.11 -12.72 -4.51
C VAL A 149 -13.42 -11.64 -5.55
N ARG A 150 -14.66 -11.16 -5.60
CA ARG A 150 -15.18 -10.16 -6.56
C ARG A 150 -14.77 -8.74 -6.20
N ASP A 151 -14.73 -8.40 -4.91
CA ASP A 151 -14.30 -7.09 -4.42
C ASP A 151 -13.24 -7.23 -3.32
N THR A 152 -11.97 -7.18 -3.72
CA THR A 152 -10.83 -7.25 -2.79
C THR A 152 -10.62 -5.95 -2.00
N GLN A 153 -11.24 -4.86 -2.44
CA GLN A 153 -11.06 -3.50 -1.90
C GLN A 153 -12.30 -3.02 -1.14
N THR A 154 -13.22 -3.91 -0.79
CA THR A 154 -14.37 -3.55 0.03
C THR A 154 -13.95 -3.23 1.47
N GLY A 155 -14.38 -2.07 1.95
CA GLY A 155 -14.29 -1.69 3.36
C GLY A 155 -15.43 -2.25 4.21
N LEU A 156 -16.52 -2.71 3.58
CA LEU A 156 -17.61 -3.39 4.28
C LEU A 156 -17.29 -4.87 4.46
N ARG A 157 -16.88 -5.23 5.68
CA ARG A 157 -16.57 -6.61 6.07
C ARG A 157 -17.25 -6.92 7.38
N ALA A 158 -17.74 -8.15 7.54
CA ALA A 158 -18.34 -8.60 8.79
C ALA A 158 -17.74 -9.92 9.26
N PHE A 159 -17.59 -10.07 10.57
CA PHE A 159 -17.02 -11.25 11.21
C PHE A 159 -17.47 -11.38 12.67
N SER A 160 -17.40 -12.61 13.20
CA SER A 160 -17.69 -12.88 14.61
C SER A 160 -16.59 -12.32 15.50
N SER A 161 -16.94 -11.92 16.73
CA SER A 161 -15.97 -11.53 17.76
C SER A 161 -14.92 -12.60 18.05
N ARG A 162 -15.20 -13.88 17.72
CA ARG A 162 -14.24 -15.00 17.76
C ARG A 162 -12.97 -14.75 16.95
N LEU A 163 -13.07 -13.97 15.87
CA LEU A 163 -11.94 -13.68 14.98
C LEU A 163 -11.08 -12.50 15.46
N LEU A 164 -11.45 -11.80 16.55
CA LEU A 164 -10.71 -10.64 17.06
C LEU A 164 -9.24 -10.94 17.38
N PRO A 165 -8.89 -12.00 18.15
CA PRO A 165 -7.48 -12.29 18.45
C PRO A 165 -6.66 -12.52 17.17
N TRP A 166 -7.24 -13.23 16.20
CA TRP A 166 -6.60 -13.51 14.92
C TRP A 166 -6.41 -12.24 14.08
N LEU A 167 -7.42 -11.35 14.02
CA LEU A 167 -7.33 -10.09 13.29
C LEU A 167 -6.29 -9.13 13.87
N LEU A 168 -6.16 -9.08 15.19
CA LEU A 168 -5.20 -8.20 15.88
C LEU A 168 -3.74 -8.63 15.65
N ASP A 169 -3.49 -9.94 15.45
CA ASP A 169 -2.17 -10.49 15.17
C ASP A 169 -1.68 -10.21 13.74
N ILE A 170 -2.59 -9.95 12.80
CA ILE A 170 -2.23 -9.70 11.39
C ILE A 170 -1.45 -8.39 11.25
N ALA A 171 -0.31 -8.47 10.56
CA ALA A 171 0.55 -7.32 10.30
C ALA A 171 -0.07 -6.32 9.29
N GLY A 172 0.28 -5.05 9.44
CA GLY A 172 -0.13 -3.96 8.56
C GLY A 172 -0.79 -2.83 9.34
N GLU A 173 -0.45 -1.59 8.98
CA GLU A 173 -0.91 -0.39 9.70
C GLU A 173 -1.62 0.60 8.78
N ARG A 174 -1.56 0.41 7.46
CA ARG A 174 -2.28 1.26 6.48
C ARG A 174 -3.22 0.40 5.62
N TYR A 175 -3.51 0.84 4.40
CA TYR A 175 -4.44 0.16 3.49
C TYR A 175 -4.04 -1.29 3.17
N GLU A 176 -2.76 -1.66 3.28
CA GLU A 176 -2.32 -3.04 3.09
C GLU A 176 -2.89 -4.02 4.13
N TYR A 177 -3.27 -3.55 5.32
CA TYR A 177 -3.83 -4.41 6.37
C TYR A 177 -5.05 -5.18 5.86
N GLU A 178 -5.96 -4.51 5.16
CA GLU A 178 -7.16 -5.13 4.60
C GLU A 178 -6.83 -6.22 3.58
N MET A 179 -5.78 -6.06 2.77
CA MET A 179 -5.30 -7.10 1.86
C MET A 179 -4.63 -8.25 2.61
N ASN A 180 -3.83 -7.94 3.63
CA ASN A 180 -3.18 -8.94 4.48
C ASN A 180 -4.21 -9.83 5.19
N VAL A 181 -5.33 -9.26 5.65
CA VAL A 181 -6.45 -10.01 6.23
C VAL A 181 -7.02 -11.02 5.22
N LEU A 182 -7.25 -10.61 3.97
CA LEU A 182 -7.76 -11.53 2.94
C LEU A 182 -6.77 -12.66 2.63
N LEU A 183 -5.48 -12.33 2.50
CA LEU A 183 -4.43 -13.31 2.24
C LEU A 183 -4.28 -14.29 3.41
N ALA A 184 -4.33 -13.79 4.64
CA ALA A 184 -4.27 -14.62 5.84
C ALA A 184 -5.50 -15.53 5.94
N ALA A 185 -6.71 -15.02 5.68
CA ALA A 185 -7.94 -15.81 5.66
C ALA A 185 -7.87 -16.93 4.60
N ALA A 186 -7.34 -16.63 3.42
CA ALA A 186 -7.12 -17.61 2.37
C ALA A 186 -6.15 -18.73 2.80
N ARG A 187 -5.03 -18.37 3.44
CA ARG A 187 -4.05 -19.34 3.96
C ARG A 187 -4.62 -20.20 5.09
N ALA A 188 -5.40 -19.59 5.99
CA ALA A 188 -6.09 -20.27 7.09
C ALA A 188 -7.26 -21.14 6.62
N LYS A 189 -7.54 -21.18 5.31
CA LYS A 189 -8.69 -21.85 4.69
C LYS A 189 -10.05 -21.36 5.20
N MET A 190 -10.09 -20.19 5.86
CA MET A 190 -11.31 -19.55 6.36
C MET A 190 -12.32 -19.33 5.22
N PRO A 191 -13.62 -19.63 5.39
CA PRO A 191 -14.62 -19.32 4.37
C PRO A 191 -14.69 -17.82 4.09
N LEU A 192 -14.59 -17.44 2.81
CA LEU A 192 -14.82 -16.08 2.34
C LEU A 192 -16.20 -16.05 1.69
N ILE A 193 -17.16 -15.37 2.32
CA ILE A 193 -18.55 -15.32 1.83
C ILE A 193 -18.84 -13.91 1.33
N GLU A 194 -19.29 -13.80 0.09
CA GLU A 194 -19.64 -12.50 -0.48
C GLU A 194 -21.14 -12.25 -0.40
N VAL A 195 -21.52 -11.07 0.09
CA VAL A 195 -22.90 -10.56 0.11
C VAL A 195 -22.95 -9.38 -0.84
N ASP A 196 -23.90 -9.39 -1.77
CA ASP A 196 -24.05 -8.28 -2.71
C ASP A 196 -24.56 -7.02 -1.97
N ILE A 197 -23.89 -5.89 -2.20
CA ILE A 197 -24.25 -4.59 -1.60
C ILE A 197 -24.54 -3.54 -2.66
N ALA A 198 -25.38 -2.56 -2.31
CA ALA A 198 -25.72 -1.48 -3.23
C ALA A 198 -24.48 -0.60 -3.49
N THR A 199 -24.28 -0.17 -4.74
CA THR A 199 -23.21 0.78 -5.06
C THR A 199 -23.74 2.20 -4.97
N ILE A 200 -23.35 2.95 -3.92
CA ILE A 200 -23.68 4.37 -3.77
C ILE A 200 -22.48 5.20 -4.23
N TYR A 201 -22.64 5.96 -5.30
CA TYR A 201 -21.62 6.89 -5.78
C TYR A 201 -21.88 8.28 -5.19
N ILE A 202 -21.01 8.74 -4.29
CA ILE A 202 -21.03 10.12 -3.78
C ILE A 202 -19.89 10.87 -4.47
N ASN A 203 -20.21 11.90 -5.26
CA ASN A 203 -19.25 12.76 -5.97
C ASN A 203 -18.16 12.00 -6.77
N GLY A 204 -18.48 10.83 -7.35
CA GLY A 204 -17.54 10.04 -8.14
C GLY A 204 -16.35 9.44 -7.37
N ASN A 205 -16.47 9.26 -6.05
CA ASN A 205 -15.44 8.70 -5.15
C ASN A 205 -14.22 9.61 -4.92
N ALA A 206 -14.36 10.93 -5.05
CA ALA A 206 -13.25 11.88 -4.94
C ALA A 206 -12.45 11.78 -3.62
N GLY A 207 -13.11 11.54 -2.48
CA GLY A 207 -12.45 11.45 -1.17
C GLY A 207 -11.53 10.23 -1.02
N SER A 208 -12.02 9.03 -1.36
CA SER A 208 -11.23 7.79 -1.34
C SER A 208 -10.12 7.80 -2.40
N HIS A 209 -10.39 8.37 -3.57
CA HIS A 209 -9.41 8.56 -4.64
C HIS A 209 -8.24 9.47 -4.21
N PHE A 210 -8.51 10.55 -3.47
CA PHE A 210 -7.48 11.51 -3.08
C PHE A 210 -6.51 10.92 -2.05
N ALA A 211 -6.99 10.11 -1.11
CA ALA A 211 -6.15 9.44 -0.12
C ALA A 211 -5.27 8.33 -0.74
N VAL A 212 -5.84 7.47 -1.60
CA VAL A 212 -5.10 6.42 -2.31
C VAL A 212 -4.04 7.02 -3.25
N ILE A 213 -4.36 8.13 -3.94
CA ILE A 213 -3.38 8.83 -4.78
C ILE A 213 -2.35 9.53 -3.92
N ARG A 214 -2.71 10.19 -2.81
CA ARG A 214 -1.75 10.90 -1.94
C ARG A 214 -0.73 9.93 -1.33
N ASP A 215 -1.17 8.74 -0.93
CA ASP A 215 -0.26 7.72 -0.38
C ASP A 215 0.55 7.02 -1.48
N SER A 216 -0.07 6.70 -2.62
CA SER A 216 0.67 6.21 -3.79
C SER A 216 1.65 7.27 -4.30
N TRP A 217 1.33 8.55 -4.17
CA TRP A 217 2.17 9.69 -4.56
C TRP A 217 3.44 9.77 -3.74
N ARG A 218 3.47 9.32 -2.47
CA ARG A 218 4.72 9.25 -1.72
C ARG A 218 5.69 8.25 -2.37
N VAL A 219 5.19 7.08 -2.74
CA VAL A 219 5.97 6.04 -3.45
C VAL A 219 6.33 6.51 -4.86
N TYR A 220 5.38 7.07 -5.61
CA TYR A 220 5.62 7.60 -6.96
C TYR A 220 6.58 8.79 -6.95
N LYS A 221 6.54 9.67 -5.95
CA LYS A 221 7.46 10.80 -5.81
C LYS A 221 8.90 10.32 -5.60
N GLU A 222 9.11 9.33 -4.74
CA GLU A 222 10.43 8.71 -4.56
C GLU A 222 10.90 8.02 -5.84
N LEU A 223 10.02 7.28 -6.51
CA LEU A 223 10.33 6.62 -7.77
C LEU A 223 10.65 7.63 -8.88
N LEU A 224 9.87 8.70 -9.01
CA LEU A 224 10.10 9.78 -9.97
C LEU A 224 11.43 10.47 -9.72
N LYS A 225 11.75 10.80 -8.46
CA LYS A 225 13.06 11.35 -8.11
C LYS A 225 14.21 10.41 -8.49
N PHE A 226 14.08 9.12 -8.17
CA PHE A 226 15.06 8.10 -8.53
C PHE A 226 15.21 7.96 -10.06
N SER A 227 14.10 7.95 -10.80
CA SER A 227 14.09 7.94 -12.26
C SER A 227 14.78 9.19 -12.84
N SER A 228 14.50 10.38 -12.30
CA SER A 228 15.15 11.62 -12.73
C SER A 228 16.66 11.60 -12.49
N VAL A 229 17.12 11.11 -11.32
CA VAL A 229 18.55 10.95 -11.03
C VAL A 229 19.19 9.93 -11.98
N SER A 230 18.50 8.82 -12.24
CA SER A 230 18.97 7.79 -13.17
C SER A 230 19.07 8.30 -14.61
N LEU A 231 18.09 9.10 -15.06
CA LEU A 231 18.12 9.74 -16.38
C LEU A 231 19.24 10.78 -16.47
N ALA A 232 19.40 11.62 -15.46
CA ALA A 232 20.49 12.60 -15.41
C ALA A 232 21.87 11.91 -15.44
N SER A 233 22.02 10.80 -14.73
CA SER A 233 23.23 9.97 -14.78
C SER A 233 23.48 9.40 -16.17
N PHE A 234 22.44 8.95 -16.87
CA PHE A 234 22.57 8.46 -18.24
C PHE A 234 23.00 9.58 -19.22
N CYS A 235 22.41 10.77 -19.10
CA CYS A 235 22.82 11.91 -19.93
C CYS A 235 24.27 12.33 -19.64
N LEU A 236 24.67 12.31 -18.37
CA LEU A 236 26.05 12.59 -17.95
C LEU A 236 27.02 11.56 -18.52
N ASP A 237 26.68 10.27 -18.43
CA ASP A 237 27.44 9.17 -19.01
C ASP A 237 27.69 9.37 -20.50
N TYR A 238 26.62 9.63 -21.26
CA TYR A 238 26.71 9.85 -22.71
C TYR A 238 27.56 11.07 -23.06
N THR A 239 27.38 12.17 -22.33
CA THR A 239 28.12 13.43 -22.57
C THR A 239 29.61 13.26 -22.27
N LEU A 240 29.95 12.61 -21.15
CA LEU A 240 31.33 12.32 -20.77
C LEU A 240 31.98 11.34 -21.75
N TYR A 241 31.25 10.30 -22.17
CA TYR A 241 31.73 9.36 -23.18
C TYR A 241 32.06 10.07 -24.50
N ALA A 242 31.16 10.92 -25.00
CA ALA A 242 31.37 11.68 -26.22
C ALA A 242 32.57 12.63 -26.10
N LEU A 243 32.68 13.36 -24.98
CA LEU A 243 33.79 14.26 -24.71
C LEU A 243 35.14 13.53 -24.64
N PHE A 244 35.22 12.44 -23.88
CA PHE A 244 36.47 11.68 -23.72
C PHE A 244 36.88 10.97 -25.01
N THR A 245 35.92 10.49 -25.81
CA THR A 245 36.21 9.91 -27.12
C THR A 245 36.78 10.97 -28.06
N TRP A 246 36.15 12.15 -28.13
CA TRP A 246 36.65 13.28 -28.93
C TRP A 246 38.06 13.72 -28.51
N LEU A 247 38.31 13.85 -27.20
CA LEU A 247 39.65 14.19 -26.68
C LEU A 247 40.70 13.11 -27.00
N GLY A 248 40.34 11.83 -26.85
CA GLY A 248 41.23 10.72 -27.12
C GLY A 248 41.59 10.56 -28.59
N GLU A 249 40.63 10.83 -29.49
CA GLU A 249 40.87 10.88 -30.94
C GLU A 249 41.81 12.03 -31.32
N MET A 250 41.63 13.22 -30.73
CA MET A 250 42.54 14.36 -30.96
C MET A 250 43.99 14.06 -30.55
N TRP A 251 44.21 13.21 -29.55
CA TRP A 251 45.53 12.91 -29.00
C TRP A 251 46.09 11.56 -29.50
N HIS A 252 45.41 10.89 -30.45
CA HIS A 252 45.78 9.58 -30.98
C HIS A 252 46.08 8.53 -29.90
N LEU A 253 45.31 8.54 -28.80
CA LEU A 253 45.50 7.56 -27.73
C LEU A 253 45.01 6.17 -28.16
N ALA A 254 45.90 5.18 -28.12
CA ALA A 254 45.49 3.79 -28.18
C ALA A 254 44.53 3.48 -27.01
N LEU A 255 43.44 2.76 -27.29
CA LEU A 255 42.38 2.44 -26.31
C LEU A 255 41.52 3.61 -25.82
N ALA A 256 41.55 4.78 -26.49
CA ALA A 256 40.76 5.95 -26.14
C ALA A 256 39.26 5.64 -25.90
N LEU A 257 38.65 4.83 -26.77
CA LEU A 257 37.24 4.41 -26.67
C LEU A 257 36.93 3.63 -25.38
N ALA A 258 37.81 2.68 -25.02
CA ALA A 258 37.63 1.85 -23.84
C ALA A 258 37.83 2.68 -22.56
N ALA A 259 38.88 3.51 -22.53
CA ALA A 259 39.14 4.42 -21.43
C ALA A 259 38.00 5.44 -21.24
N ALA A 260 37.51 6.02 -22.34
CA ALA A 260 36.38 6.94 -22.33
C ALA A 260 35.12 6.31 -21.73
N ASN A 261 34.76 5.09 -22.15
CA ASN A 261 33.60 4.38 -21.63
C ASN A 261 33.74 4.04 -20.14
N ILE A 262 34.91 3.56 -19.70
CA ILE A 262 35.16 3.23 -18.28
C ILE A 262 35.09 4.49 -17.41
N MET A 263 35.75 5.57 -17.82
CA MET A 263 35.77 6.83 -17.07
C MET A 263 34.38 7.47 -17.00
N ALA A 264 33.66 7.51 -18.13
CA ALA A 264 32.29 8.01 -18.17
C ALA A 264 31.37 7.22 -17.24
N ARG A 265 31.45 5.88 -17.28
CA ARG A 265 30.68 4.99 -16.41
C ARG A 265 31.01 5.19 -14.94
N PHE A 266 32.28 5.32 -14.60
CA PHE A 266 32.70 5.53 -13.22
C PHE A 266 32.16 6.86 -12.66
N LEU A 267 32.31 7.95 -13.42
CA LEU A 267 31.84 9.28 -13.02
C LEU A 267 30.31 9.35 -12.95
N SER A 268 29.61 8.76 -13.92
CA SER A 268 28.14 8.72 -13.93
C SER A 268 27.58 7.88 -12.78
N CYS A 269 28.15 6.71 -12.51
CA CYS A 269 27.78 5.89 -11.34
C CYS A 269 28.04 6.61 -10.01
N THR A 270 29.16 7.33 -9.91
CA THR A 270 29.47 8.14 -8.71
C THR A 270 28.43 9.22 -8.49
N PHE A 271 28.07 9.96 -9.55
CA PHE A 271 27.02 10.97 -9.52
C PHE A 271 25.67 10.35 -9.12
N ASN A 272 25.28 9.23 -9.74
CA ASN A 272 24.05 8.52 -9.43
C ASN A 272 23.97 8.12 -7.96
N PHE A 273 25.05 7.55 -7.41
CA PHE A 273 25.15 7.19 -6.00
C PHE A 273 24.96 8.41 -5.08
N VAL A 274 25.74 9.48 -5.29
CA VAL A 274 25.69 10.69 -4.46
C VAL A 274 24.31 11.33 -4.49
N MET A 275 23.72 11.46 -5.68
CA MET A 275 22.39 12.05 -5.83
C MET A 275 21.29 11.18 -5.22
N ASN A 276 21.35 9.86 -5.39
CA ASN A 276 20.39 8.97 -4.73
C ASN A 276 20.51 9.04 -3.21
N ARG A 277 21.74 9.08 -2.69
CA ARG A 277 22.00 9.22 -1.26
C ARG A 277 21.46 10.53 -0.67
N VAL A 278 21.76 11.67 -1.29
CA VAL A 278 21.45 13.01 -0.75
C VAL A 278 20.02 13.43 -1.07
N PHE A 279 19.56 13.24 -2.31
CA PHE A 279 18.32 13.83 -2.82
C PHE A 279 17.12 12.88 -2.81
N VAL A 280 17.35 11.58 -3.02
CA VAL A 280 16.28 10.57 -3.06
C VAL A 280 16.04 10.00 -1.66
N PHE A 281 17.07 9.41 -1.04
CA PHE A 281 16.94 8.63 0.19
C PHE A 281 17.33 9.38 1.46
N HIS A 282 18.05 10.51 1.35
CA HIS A 282 18.52 11.33 2.48
C HIS A 282 19.28 10.51 3.55
N ASP A 283 20.16 9.63 3.10
CA ASP A 283 20.92 8.73 3.98
C ASP A 283 22.06 9.46 4.74
N LYS A 284 22.12 9.23 6.05
CA LYS A 284 23.15 9.76 6.97
C LYS A 284 24.13 8.68 7.45
N GLY A 285 24.04 7.44 6.95
CA GLY A 285 24.89 6.32 7.34
C GLY A 285 26.34 6.46 6.88
N SER A 286 27.16 5.41 7.05
CA SER A 286 28.56 5.43 6.61
C SER A 286 28.68 5.51 5.08
N PHE A 287 29.42 6.51 4.58
CA PHE A 287 29.64 6.74 3.15
C PHE A 287 30.29 5.54 2.46
N TRP A 288 31.40 5.04 3.01
CA TRP A 288 32.19 3.97 2.41
C TRP A 288 31.44 2.64 2.33
N ARG A 289 30.63 2.34 3.36
CA ARG A 289 29.77 1.15 3.36
C ARG A 289 28.73 1.22 2.24
N ALA A 290 28.00 2.34 2.17
CA ALA A 290 26.95 2.52 1.16
C ALA A 290 27.53 2.53 -0.26
N ALA A 291 28.70 3.17 -0.46
CA ALA A 291 29.40 3.17 -1.74
C ALA A 291 29.79 1.74 -2.16
N GLY A 292 30.42 0.97 -1.27
CA GLY A 292 30.82 -0.41 -1.56
C GLY A 292 29.63 -1.31 -1.96
N GLN A 293 28.50 -1.21 -1.24
CA GLN A 293 27.28 -1.95 -1.58
C GLN A 293 26.67 -1.49 -2.90
N TYR A 294 26.71 -0.19 -3.21
CA TYR A 294 26.20 0.35 -4.47
C TYR A 294 27.02 -0.14 -5.66
N TYR A 295 28.36 -0.08 -5.61
CA TYR A 295 29.20 -0.56 -6.71
C TYR A 295 29.08 -2.08 -6.89
N LEU A 296 28.95 -2.85 -5.80
CA LEU A 296 28.66 -4.27 -5.88
C LEU A 296 27.33 -4.54 -6.60
N LEU A 297 26.28 -3.80 -6.24
CA LEU A 297 24.98 -3.89 -6.89
C LEU A 297 25.07 -3.53 -8.38
N ALA A 298 25.78 -2.46 -8.73
CA ALA A 298 25.98 -2.05 -10.12
C ALA A 298 26.69 -3.14 -10.94
N GLY A 299 27.72 -3.79 -10.37
CA GLY A 299 28.40 -4.93 -11.00
C GLY A 299 27.50 -6.13 -11.22
N ILE A 300 26.68 -6.48 -10.21
CA ILE A 300 25.70 -7.58 -10.30
C ILE A 300 24.64 -7.29 -11.37
N ILE A 301 24.12 -6.06 -11.42
CA ILE A 301 23.13 -5.65 -12.41
C ILE A 301 23.74 -5.72 -13.82
N LEU A 302 24.98 -5.27 -14.00
CA LEU A 302 25.64 -5.32 -15.29
C LEU A 302 25.77 -6.76 -15.81
N ALA A 303 26.28 -7.68 -14.98
CA ALA A 303 26.39 -9.09 -15.34
C ALA A 303 25.01 -9.75 -15.53
N GLY A 304 24.06 -9.43 -14.66
CA GLY A 304 22.71 -9.96 -14.69
C GLY A 304 21.90 -9.51 -15.90
N ASN A 305 22.11 -8.28 -16.39
CA ASN A 305 21.41 -7.74 -17.57
C ASN A 305 21.71 -8.60 -18.80
N THR A 306 22.99 -8.92 -19.03
CA THR A 306 23.39 -9.77 -20.16
C THR A 306 22.84 -11.19 -20.02
N LEU A 307 22.95 -11.79 -18.84
CA LEU A 307 22.49 -13.17 -18.59
C LEU A 307 20.97 -13.33 -18.72
N LEU A 308 20.22 -12.38 -18.16
CA LEU A 308 18.75 -12.42 -18.25
C LEU A 308 18.31 -12.17 -19.69
N LEU A 309 18.93 -11.22 -20.39
CA LEU A 309 18.60 -10.96 -21.79
C LEU A 309 18.87 -12.19 -22.67
N SER A 310 20.03 -12.84 -22.52
CA SER A 310 20.33 -14.07 -23.27
C SER A 310 19.37 -15.20 -22.91
N LEU A 311 18.97 -15.34 -21.64
CA LEU A 311 17.97 -16.34 -21.25
C LEU A 311 16.62 -16.08 -21.94
N LEU A 312 16.15 -14.84 -21.93
CA LEU A 312 14.85 -14.48 -22.52
C LEU A 312 14.86 -14.65 -24.05
N VAL A 313 15.95 -14.26 -24.72
CA VAL A 313 16.04 -14.30 -26.19
C VAL A 313 16.43 -15.67 -26.71
N ASP A 314 17.49 -16.27 -26.16
CA ASP A 314 18.10 -17.48 -26.72
C ASP A 314 17.44 -18.76 -26.21
N VAL A 315 16.91 -18.76 -24.98
CA VAL A 315 16.29 -19.95 -24.37
C VAL A 315 14.77 -19.88 -24.43
N LEU A 316 14.17 -18.75 -24.07
CA LEU A 316 12.72 -18.57 -24.07
C LEU A 316 12.16 -18.06 -25.41
N LEU A 317 13.03 -17.82 -26.40
CA LEU A 317 12.67 -17.40 -27.76
C LEU A 317 11.76 -16.15 -27.79
N MET A 318 11.92 -15.25 -26.81
CA MET A 318 11.16 -14.01 -26.75
C MET A 318 11.71 -13.01 -27.76
N ASN A 319 10.80 -12.15 -28.27
CA ASN A 319 11.18 -11.02 -29.11
C ASN A 319 12.23 -10.15 -28.39
N HIS A 320 13.35 -9.86 -29.05
CA HIS A 320 14.50 -9.18 -28.45
C HIS A 320 14.19 -7.76 -27.96
N TYR A 321 13.25 -7.04 -28.59
CA TYR A 321 12.80 -5.73 -28.11
C TYR A 321 12.03 -5.85 -26.79
N LEU A 322 11.13 -6.82 -26.70
CA LEU A 322 10.32 -7.06 -25.50
C LEU A 322 11.17 -7.64 -24.36
N ALA A 323 12.08 -8.56 -24.67
CA ALA A 323 13.05 -9.10 -23.71
C ALA A 323 13.97 -8.01 -23.14
N LYS A 324 14.44 -7.09 -23.99
CA LYS A 324 15.24 -5.94 -23.54
C LYS A 324 14.46 -5.05 -22.58
N LEU A 325 13.23 -4.69 -22.93
CA LEU A 325 12.38 -3.86 -22.08
C LEU A 325 12.11 -4.52 -20.72
N LEU A 326 11.76 -5.81 -20.69
CA LEU A 326 11.52 -6.55 -19.45
C LEU A 326 12.77 -6.65 -18.58
N THR A 327 13.94 -6.89 -19.19
CA THR A 327 15.22 -6.95 -18.49
C THR A 327 15.54 -5.60 -17.82
N GLU A 328 15.40 -4.49 -18.55
CA GLU A 328 15.65 -3.16 -18.02
C GLU A 328 14.68 -2.79 -16.87
N ILE A 329 13.38 -3.05 -17.05
CA ILE A 329 12.38 -2.79 -16.00
C ILE A 329 12.68 -3.61 -14.74
N SER A 330 13.06 -4.88 -14.90
CA SER A 330 13.37 -5.79 -13.78
C SER A 330 14.57 -5.30 -12.99
N PHE A 331 15.66 -4.94 -13.66
CA PHE A 331 16.86 -4.46 -12.99
C PHE A 331 16.74 -3.04 -12.45
N PHE A 332 15.99 -2.15 -13.12
CA PHE A 332 15.64 -0.84 -12.58
C PHE A 332 14.88 -0.97 -11.25
N THR A 333 13.86 -1.85 -11.22
CA THR A 333 13.06 -2.10 -10.02
C THR A 333 13.90 -2.75 -8.91
N THR A 334 14.74 -3.72 -9.26
CA THR A 334 15.66 -4.37 -8.32
C THR A 334 16.65 -3.37 -7.74
N SER A 335 17.23 -2.52 -8.58
CA SER A 335 18.17 -1.47 -8.15
C SER A 335 17.52 -0.53 -7.13
N TRP A 336 16.31 -0.05 -7.42
CA TRP A 336 15.56 0.81 -6.51
C TRP A 336 15.25 0.11 -5.18
N LEU A 337 14.80 -1.14 -5.21
CA LEU A 337 14.45 -1.91 -4.00
C LEU A 337 15.67 -2.16 -3.10
N VAL A 338 16.80 -2.59 -3.68
CA VAL A 338 18.04 -2.85 -2.93
C VAL A 338 18.58 -1.55 -2.36
N GLN A 339 18.61 -0.46 -3.15
CA GLN A 339 19.06 0.83 -2.66
C GLN A 339 18.20 1.34 -1.50
N LYS A 340 16.87 1.24 -1.62
CA LYS A 340 15.92 1.69 -0.59
C LYS A 340 16.00 0.87 0.69
N LYS A 341 16.10 -0.47 0.60
CA LYS A 341 15.97 -1.36 1.77
C LYS A 341 17.31 -1.73 2.41
N ILE A 342 18.37 -1.82 1.61
CA ILE A 342 19.65 -2.43 2.04
C ILE A 342 20.77 -1.40 2.13
N ILE A 343 20.86 -0.49 1.14
CA ILE A 343 22.00 0.44 1.03
C ILE A 343 21.75 1.73 1.82
N PHE A 344 20.57 2.32 1.65
CA PHE A 344 20.18 3.60 2.24
C PHE A 344 19.12 3.43 3.33
N THR A 345 19.32 2.44 4.19
CA THR A 345 18.44 2.21 5.33
C THR A 345 18.63 3.33 6.34
N LYS A 346 17.57 4.05 6.69
CA LYS A 346 17.59 4.95 7.84
C LYS A 346 18.04 4.14 9.06
N PRO A 347 19.03 4.59 9.86
CA PRO A 347 19.30 3.95 11.13
C PRO A 347 17.99 3.96 11.92
N GLN A 348 17.51 2.77 12.31
CA GLN A 348 16.55 2.67 13.39
C GLN A 348 17.28 3.19 14.62
N THR A 349 17.14 4.48 14.92
CA THR A 349 17.35 4.93 16.27
C THR A 349 16.35 4.17 17.11
N ALA A 350 16.87 3.35 18.02
CA ALA A 350 16.16 2.87 19.18
C ALA A 350 15.60 4.10 19.92
N GLU A 351 14.38 4.48 19.60
CA GLU A 351 13.68 5.62 20.20
C GLU A 351 12.32 5.10 20.69
N TYR A 352 12.37 4.09 21.56
CA TYR A 352 11.22 3.58 22.32
C TYR A 352 11.52 3.31 23.80
N GLU A 353 12.66 3.77 24.33
CA GLU A 353 12.99 3.66 25.76
C GLU A 353 13.39 5.00 26.38
N THR A 354 12.60 6.08 26.20
CA THR A 354 12.65 7.23 27.15
C THR A 354 11.39 8.10 27.11
N LYS A 355 10.20 7.52 27.34
CA LYS A 355 9.02 8.31 27.75
C LYS A 355 8.14 7.52 28.73
N LEU A 356 8.75 7.00 29.79
CA LEU A 356 8.08 6.61 31.03
C LEU A 356 9.05 6.87 32.19
N VAL A 357 9.14 8.14 32.59
CA VAL A 357 9.37 8.57 33.98
C VAL A 357 8.50 9.78 34.21
#